data_AF-E2ALW7-F1
#
_entry.id   AF-E2ALW7-F1
#
_cell.length_a   1.000
_cell.length_b   1.000
_cell.length_c   1.000
_cell.angle_alpha   90.00
_cell.angle_beta   90.00
_cell.angle_gamma   90.00
#
_symmetry.space_group_name_H-M   'P 1'
#
loop_
_entity.id
_entity.type
_entity.pdbx_description
1 polymer ?
#
loop_
_entity_poly.entity_id
_entity_poly.type
_entity_poly.pdbx_seq_one_letter_code
_entity_poly.pdbx_strand_id
1 'polypeptide(L)'
;MDIEEFRVRGKEMVDYICDFMGNIHTRRVTPDIGPGYLRPLLPSEPPNNPESWDEIMKDVESKIMPGITHWQHPRFHAYFPAGNSFPSILGDMLSDAIGCIGFSWAASPACTELETIVCDWFGKAIGLPTDFLYFSEGSKGGGVIEGSASECILVCMLAARAQAIARLKESPAHAHLDETALLGKLMAYCSRESHSSVEKDAMICFVKLRILEPDEKSVLRGETLRQAIESDTAEGYVPFFVSTTLGTTACCSFDNLKEIGPVCKKYPGIWLHVDAAYAGNAFICPELKYLMAGVEYADSFNTNTNKFLLTNFDCSCLWVRDRFKLTSALVVDPLYLQHTHADTAIDYRHWSIALSRRFRSLKLWFVMRSYGISGLQRYIRNHIKLAKRFETLVRKDSRFEVCNDVVLGLVCFRAKGSDKLNQKLLSTINDSGKVHMIPARVNQRYTIRFALAAPNATARDVDVAWNIITDYLSELLEFNDVMDELADIRERKRKATLEQRRSFFVRMVSDPAIQPGFTKTPNRTGAKLDTQATIGGIGSNTQSGAKSWISWPLAYLMQAKEAADTSELSLRFRHLDTMVRLKAGGPGSRRGSSNGCSPDPSPSASPSRGRSPNGRA
;
A
#
# COMPACT_ATOMS: atom_id res chain seq x y z
N MET A 1 8.10 -36.74 5.04
CA MET A 1 7.33 -36.66 3.79
C MET A 1 8.15 -37.15 2.61
N ASP A 2 7.74 -38.29 2.06
CA ASP A 2 8.19 -38.81 0.76
C ASP A 2 7.14 -38.55 -0.33
N ILE A 3 7.31 -39.13 -1.53
CA ILE A 3 6.41 -38.92 -2.67
C ILE A 3 5.00 -39.48 -2.42
N GLU A 4 4.87 -40.62 -1.76
CA GLU A 4 3.56 -41.23 -1.54
C GLU A 4 2.79 -40.50 -0.44
N GLU A 5 3.48 -40.08 0.62
CA GLU A 5 2.89 -39.17 1.61
C GLU A 5 2.48 -37.84 0.95
N PHE A 6 3.34 -37.23 0.12
CA PHE A 6 3.00 -36.00 -0.60
C PHE A 6 1.78 -36.17 -1.51
N ARG A 7 1.61 -37.33 -2.18
CA ARG A 7 0.44 -37.60 -3.01
C ARG A 7 -0.85 -37.60 -2.20
N VAL A 8 -0.83 -38.16 -0.99
CA VAL A 8 -1.99 -38.16 -0.08
C VAL A 8 -2.23 -36.74 0.44
N ARG A 9 -1.22 -36.12 1.05
CA ARG A 9 -1.35 -34.79 1.69
C ARG A 9 -1.64 -33.68 0.69
N GLY A 10 -1.14 -33.80 -0.54
CA GLY A 10 -1.44 -32.90 -1.65
C GLY A 10 -2.91 -32.95 -2.07
N LYS A 11 -3.54 -34.14 -2.06
CA LYS A 11 -4.98 -34.27 -2.33
C LYS A 11 -5.81 -33.67 -1.20
N GLU A 12 -5.45 -33.98 0.06
CA GLU A 12 -6.09 -33.38 1.24
C GLU A 12 -6.02 -31.85 1.21
N MET A 13 -4.89 -31.27 0.79
CA MET A 13 -4.75 -29.83 0.64
C MET A 13 -5.65 -29.26 -0.48
N VAL A 14 -5.79 -29.97 -1.60
CA VAL A 14 -6.73 -29.56 -2.67
C VAL A 14 -8.17 -29.55 -2.16
N ASP A 15 -8.59 -30.61 -1.47
CA ASP A 15 -9.93 -30.70 -0.89
C ASP A 15 -10.15 -29.58 0.15
N TYR A 16 -9.17 -29.35 1.02
CA TYR A 16 -9.17 -28.26 1.99
C TYR A 16 -9.34 -26.88 1.34
N ILE A 17 -8.60 -26.59 0.26
CA ILE A 17 -8.70 -25.32 -0.47
C ILE A 17 -10.10 -25.16 -1.08
N CYS A 18 -10.64 -26.22 -1.68
CA CYS A 18 -11.99 -26.21 -2.24
C CYS A 18 -13.05 -25.93 -1.16
N ASP A 19 -12.97 -26.61 -0.02
CA ASP A 19 -13.87 -26.41 1.11
C ASP A 19 -13.75 -25.00 1.71
N PHE A 20 -12.52 -24.52 1.89
CA PHE A 20 -12.23 -23.17 2.37
C PHE A 20 -12.84 -22.11 1.46
N MET A 21 -12.57 -22.19 0.15
CA MET A 21 -13.06 -21.21 -0.83
C MET A 21 -14.58 -21.29 -1.02
N GLY A 22 -15.16 -22.50 -1.00
CA GLY A 22 -16.61 -22.70 -1.10
C GLY A 22 -17.38 -22.16 0.12
N ASN A 23 -16.80 -22.28 1.31
CA ASN A 23 -17.43 -21.90 2.57
C ASN A 23 -16.93 -20.58 3.16
N ILE A 24 -16.11 -19.80 2.44
CA ILE A 24 -15.49 -18.57 2.95
C ILE A 24 -16.51 -17.55 3.50
N HIS A 25 -17.74 -17.55 2.98
CA HIS A 25 -18.83 -16.66 3.40
C HIS A 25 -19.32 -16.91 4.83
N THR A 26 -19.04 -18.10 5.39
CA THR A 26 -19.36 -18.48 6.77
C THR A 26 -18.35 -17.93 7.79
N ARG A 27 -17.16 -17.50 7.32
CA ARG A 27 -16.11 -16.95 8.17
C ARG A 27 -16.30 -15.45 8.39
N ARG A 28 -15.72 -14.91 9.46
CA ARG A 28 -15.64 -13.46 9.70
C ARG A 28 -14.68 -12.86 8.66
N VAL A 29 -14.94 -11.64 8.16
CA VAL A 29 -14.09 -11.05 7.10
C VAL A 29 -12.71 -10.66 7.62
N THR A 30 -12.69 -9.99 8.79
CA THR A 30 -11.50 -9.55 9.50
C THR A 30 -11.41 -10.24 10.86
N PRO A 31 -10.20 -10.56 11.32
CA PRO A 31 -10.02 -11.27 12.58
C PRO A 31 -10.23 -10.33 13.79
N ASP A 32 -10.59 -10.91 14.95
CA ASP A 32 -10.87 -10.19 16.20
C ASP A 32 -9.76 -10.38 17.22
N ILE A 33 -8.59 -9.82 16.91
CA ILE A 33 -7.33 -10.11 17.60
C ILE A 33 -6.46 -8.86 17.69
N GLY A 34 -5.61 -8.81 18.72
CA GLY A 34 -4.60 -7.77 18.88
C GLY A 34 -3.23 -8.15 18.28
N PRO A 35 -2.37 -7.16 17.98
CA PRO A 35 -0.98 -7.43 17.60
C PRO A 35 -0.27 -8.32 18.63
N GLY A 36 0.42 -9.37 18.14
CA GLY A 36 1.14 -10.33 18.98
C GLY A 36 0.35 -11.57 19.40
N TYR A 37 -0.93 -11.71 19.00
CA TYR A 37 -1.78 -12.86 19.39
C TYR A 37 -1.18 -14.25 19.11
N LEU A 38 -0.39 -14.39 18.04
CA LEU A 38 0.11 -15.70 17.58
C LEU A 38 1.30 -16.21 18.40
N ARG A 39 2.15 -15.30 18.92
CA ARG A 39 3.36 -15.68 19.68
C ARG A 39 3.08 -16.59 20.88
N PRO A 40 2.06 -16.35 21.74
CA PRO A 40 1.76 -17.26 22.84
C PRO A 40 1.11 -18.59 22.40
N LEU A 41 0.69 -18.73 21.14
CA LEU A 41 0.07 -19.97 20.62
C LEU A 41 1.10 -20.93 19.99
N LEU A 42 2.32 -20.44 19.72
CA LEU A 42 3.38 -21.20 19.08
C LEU A 42 4.53 -21.47 20.05
N PRO A 43 5.29 -22.58 19.87
CA PRO A 43 6.52 -22.81 20.58
C PRO A 43 7.51 -21.63 20.44
N SER A 44 8.36 -21.44 21.44
CA SER A 44 9.37 -20.38 21.42
C SER A 44 10.47 -20.61 20.38
N GLU A 45 10.69 -21.88 20.01
CA GLU A 45 11.74 -22.40 19.15
C GLU A 45 11.16 -23.40 18.13
N PRO A 46 11.81 -23.60 16.97
CA PRO A 46 11.40 -24.64 16.02
C PRO A 46 11.57 -26.06 16.61
N PRO A 47 10.79 -27.05 16.15
CA PRO A 47 10.90 -28.41 16.66
C PRO A 47 12.21 -29.08 16.23
N ASN A 48 12.86 -29.83 17.13
CA ASN A 48 14.07 -30.60 16.82
C ASN A 48 13.79 -31.85 15.96
N ASN A 49 12.58 -32.38 16.08
CA ASN A 49 12.12 -33.57 15.35
C ASN A 49 10.94 -33.18 14.46
N PRO A 50 10.73 -33.88 13.33
CA PRO A 50 9.57 -33.63 12.49
C PRO A 50 8.26 -33.86 13.26
N GLU A 51 7.29 -32.97 13.06
CA GLU A 51 5.93 -33.13 13.54
C GLU A 51 5.06 -33.79 12.46
N SER A 52 4.00 -34.47 12.88
CA SER A 52 3.06 -35.09 11.94
C SER A 52 2.30 -34.02 11.14
N TRP A 53 1.99 -34.31 9.87
CA TRP A 53 1.20 -33.42 9.03
C TRP A 53 -0.17 -33.07 9.64
N ASP A 54 -0.79 -34.02 10.32
CA ASP A 54 -2.10 -33.83 10.93
C ASP A 54 -2.08 -32.78 12.06
N GLU A 55 -1.02 -32.76 12.88
CA GLU A 55 -0.83 -31.70 13.88
C GLU A 55 -0.53 -30.33 13.23
N ILE A 56 0.23 -30.31 12.12
CA ILE A 56 0.48 -29.06 11.35
C ILE A 56 -0.84 -28.49 10.81
N MET A 57 -1.70 -29.32 10.19
CA MET A 57 -2.97 -28.86 9.64
C MET A 57 -4.00 -28.47 10.72
N LYS A 58 -3.97 -29.14 11.87
CA LYS A 58 -4.75 -28.74 13.05
C LYS A 58 -4.32 -27.36 13.57
N ASP A 59 -3.03 -27.05 13.54
CA ASP A 59 -2.51 -25.72 13.89
C ASP A 59 -2.90 -24.65 12.85
N VAL A 60 -2.99 -25.00 11.57
CA VAL A 60 -3.51 -24.08 10.54
C VAL A 60 -4.91 -23.60 10.89
N GLU A 61 -5.84 -24.50 11.22
CA GLU A 61 -7.22 -24.09 11.56
C GLU A 61 -7.33 -23.46 12.95
N SER A 62 -6.60 -23.96 13.95
CA SER A 62 -6.76 -23.49 15.33
C SER A 62 -5.95 -22.24 15.68
N LYS A 63 -4.83 -21.97 14.97
CA LYS A 63 -3.90 -20.89 15.30
C LYS A 63 -3.72 -19.88 14.17
N ILE A 64 -3.72 -20.32 12.91
CA ILE A 64 -3.46 -19.44 11.75
C ILE A 64 -4.76 -18.81 11.23
N MET A 65 -5.75 -19.62 10.87
CA MET A 65 -7.03 -19.15 10.30
C MET A 65 -7.75 -18.09 11.16
N PRO A 66 -7.75 -18.14 12.51
CA PRO A 66 -8.35 -17.10 13.33
C PRO A 66 -7.73 -15.71 13.16
N GLY A 67 -6.51 -15.61 12.64
CA GLY A 67 -5.86 -14.34 12.35
C GLY A 67 -5.76 -13.98 10.86
N ILE A 68 -6.38 -14.76 9.98
CA ILE A 68 -6.44 -14.44 8.56
C ILE A 68 -7.51 -13.37 8.30
N THR A 69 -7.13 -12.33 7.57
CA THR A 69 -8.11 -11.47 6.89
C THR A 69 -8.48 -12.14 5.58
N HIS A 70 -9.76 -12.42 5.37
CA HIS A 70 -10.22 -13.21 4.22
C HIS A 70 -10.43 -12.32 2.98
N TRP A 71 -9.35 -12.02 2.26
CA TRP A 71 -9.33 -11.15 1.06
C TRP A 71 -10.28 -11.60 -0.07
N GLN A 72 -10.60 -12.90 -0.13
CA GLN A 72 -11.50 -13.47 -1.15
C GLN A 72 -12.97 -13.49 -0.70
N HIS A 73 -13.29 -13.02 0.51
CA HIS A 73 -14.66 -13.02 1.02
C HIS A 73 -15.52 -12.00 0.25
N PRO A 74 -16.79 -12.32 -0.11
CA PRO A 74 -17.72 -11.38 -0.77
C PRO A 74 -18.03 -10.08 0.00
N ARG A 75 -17.65 -9.96 1.27
CA ARG A 75 -17.85 -8.79 2.13
C ARG A 75 -16.53 -8.05 2.42
N PHE A 76 -15.45 -8.46 1.77
CA PHE A 76 -14.18 -7.74 1.74
C PHE A 76 -14.24 -6.71 0.60
N HIS A 77 -14.26 -5.43 0.97
CA HIS A 77 -14.31 -4.30 0.04
C HIS A 77 -13.19 -3.28 0.29
N ALA A 78 -12.15 -3.70 1.03
CA ALA A 78 -10.97 -2.91 1.32
C ALA A 78 -9.95 -2.92 0.16
N TYR A 79 -9.08 -1.91 0.15
CA TYR A 79 -7.98 -1.76 -0.82
C TYR A 79 -8.44 -1.85 -2.29
N PHE A 80 -7.73 -2.63 -3.10
CA PHE A 80 -8.16 -3.13 -4.39
C PHE A 80 -8.18 -4.67 -4.31
N PRO A 81 -8.85 -5.35 -5.25
CA PRO A 81 -8.92 -6.81 -5.26
C PRO A 81 -7.52 -7.41 -5.30
N ALA A 82 -7.36 -8.59 -4.69
CA ALA A 82 -6.22 -9.46 -4.89
C ALA A 82 -6.71 -10.67 -5.70
N GLY A 83 -6.26 -10.79 -6.95
CA GLY A 83 -6.68 -11.84 -7.86
C GLY A 83 -6.46 -13.23 -7.25
N ASN A 84 -7.41 -14.13 -7.45
CA ASN A 84 -7.28 -15.51 -7.04
C ASN A 84 -8.16 -16.41 -7.92
N SER A 85 -7.59 -17.50 -8.44
CA SER A 85 -8.35 -18.50 -9.19
C SER A 85 -7.69 -19.88 -9.15
N PHE A 86 -8.48 -20.93 -9.32
CA PHE A 86 -7.98 -22.30 -9.37
C PHE A 86 -6.91 -22.51 -10.46
N PRO A 87 -7.03 -22.00 -11.70
CA PRO A 87 -5.96 -22.11 -12.69
C PRO A 87 -4.66 -21.44 -12.25
N SER A 88 -4.74 -20.31 -11.54
CA SER A 88 -3.55 -19.66 -11.01
C SER A 88 -2.91 -20.46 -9.87
N ILE A 89 -3.70 -21.05 -8.97
CA ILE A 89 -3.20 -21.94 -7.90
C ILE A 89 -2.49 -23.14 -8.52
N LEU A 90 -3.11 -23.81 -9.49
CA LEU A 90 -2.51 -24.96 -10.19
C LEU A 90 -1.22 -24.58 -10.93
N GLY A 91 -1.18 -23.39 -11.53
CA GLY A 91 0.01 -22.88 -12.20
C GLY A 91 1.17 -22.61 -11.23
N ASP A 92 0.90 -22.01 -10.07
CA ASP A 92 1.93 -21.82 -9.02
C ASP A 92 2.35 -23.17 -8.41
N MET A 93 1.43 -24.12 -8.16
CA MET A 93 1.78 -25.48 -7.70
C MET A 93 2.77 -26.17 -8.65
N LEU A 94 2.56 -26.05 -9.97
CA LEU A 94 3.47 -26.60 -10.97
C LEU A 94 4.79 -25.82 -11.03
N SER A 95 4.75 -24.49 -10.93
CA SER A 95 5.96 -23.66 -10.86
C SER A 95 6.84 -24.06 -9.68
N ASP A 96 6.25 -24.28 -8.51
CA ASP A 96 6.94 -24.64 -7.29
C ASP A 96 7.54 -26.05 -7.39
N ALA A 97 6.83 -26.99 -8.02
CA ALA A 97 7.35 -28.34 -8.27
C ALA A 97 8.50 -28.36 -9.29
N ILE A 98 8.47 -27.50 -10.32
CA ILE A 98 9.57 -27.34 -11.27
C ILE A 98 10.79 -26.74 -10.56
N GLY A 99 10.58 -25.80 -9.63
CA GLY A 99 11.63 -25.26 -8.76
C GLY A 99 12.78 -24.55 -9.50
N CYS A 100 12.57 -24.12 -10.74
CA CYS A 100 13.61 -23.49 -11.55
C CYS A 100 13.82 -22.02 -11.20
N ILE A 101 15.04 -21.53 -11.40
CA ILE A 101 15.40 -20.12 -11.29
C ILE A 101 15.76 -19.60 -12.69
N GLY A 102 15.02 -18.61 -13.19
CA GLY A 102 15.17 -18.08 -14.55
C GLY A 102 15.85 -16.72 -14.61
N PHE A 103 17.03 -16.57 -13.99
CA PHE A 103 17.80 -15.31 -14.03
C PHE A 103 18.38 -15.01 -15.42
N SER A 104 18.73 -16.06 -16.16
CA SER A 104 19.18 -16.00 -17.54
C SER A 104 18.39 -16.98 -18.39
N TRP A 105 18.41 -16.78 -19.71
CA TRP A 105 17.82 -17.75 -20.63
C TRP A 105 18.45 -19.14 -20.44
N ALA A 106 19.77 -19.22 -20.31
CA ALA A 106 20.45 -20.51 -20.16
C ALA A 106 20.09 -21.24 -18.85
N ALA A 107 19.73 -20.52 -17.78
CA ALA A 107 19.35 -21.13 -16.51
C ALA A 107 18.00 -21.86 -16.58
N SER A 108 17.05 -21.33 -17.36
CA SER A 108 15.77 -21.99 -17.64
C SER A 108 15.11 -21.37 -18.88
N PRO A 109 15.34 -21.93 -20.09
CA PRO A 109 14.83 -21.33 -21.32
C PRO A 109 13.31 -21.15 -21.33
N ALA A 110 12.57 -22.18 -20.88
CA ALA A 110 11.11 -22.12 -20.81
C ALA A 110 10.60 -21.01 -19.87
N CYS A 111 11.35 -20.69 -18.80
CA CYS A 111 11.00 -19.61 -17.88
C CYS A 111 11.01 -18.25 -18.56
N THR A 112 12.07 -17.98 -19.34
CA THR A 112 12.22 -16.75 -20.13
C THR A 112 11.24 -16.71 -21.30
N GLU A 113 11.24 -17.73 -22.15
CA GLU A 113 10.46 -17.78 -23.40
C GLU A 113 8.96 -17.62 -23.14
N LEU A 114 8.43 -18.38 -22.18
CA LEU A 114 7.00 -18.31 -21.87
C LEU A 114 6.62 -16.94 -21.30
N GLU A 115 7.49 -16.32 -20.52
CA GLU A 115 7.23 -14.96 -20.02
C GLU A 115 7.19 -13.94 -21.14
N THR A 116 8.16 -13.99 -22.06
CA THR A 116 8.18 -13.11 -23.22
C THR A 116 6.89 -13.27 -24.05
N ILE A 117 6.44 -14.50 -24.30
CA ILE A 117 5.21 -14.80 -25.03
C ILE A 117 3.97 -14.27 -24.29
N VAL A 118 3.84 -14.55 -23.00
CA VAL A 118 2.65 -14.17 -22.21
C VAL A 118 2.56 -12.65 -22.03
N CYS A 119 3.68 -11.97 -21.79
CA CYS A 119 3.73 -10.51 -21.74
C CYS A 119 3.34 -9.88 -23.08
N ASP A 120 3.74 -10.49 -24.21
CA ASP A 120 3.36 -10.04 -25.54
C ASP A 120 1.86 -10.26 -25.81
N TRP A 121 1.31 -11.42 -25.45
CA TRP A 121 -0.13 -11.72 -25.52
C TRP A 121 -0.94 -10.71 -24.70
N PHE A 122 -0.50 -10.43 -23.48
CA PHE A 122 -1.24 -9.53 -22.60
C PHE A 122 -1.14 -8.09 -23.07
N GLY A 123 0.04 -7.63 -23.49
CA GLY A 123 0.24 -6.32 -24.10
C GLY A 123 -0.67 -6.09 -25.31
N LYS A 124 -0.78 -7.10 -26.19
CA LYS A 124 -1.74 -7.10 -27.32
C LYS A 124 -3.19 -7.02 -26.85
N ALA A 125 -3.57 -7.81 -25.85
CA ALA A 125 -4.94 -7.84 -25.34
C ALA A 125 -5.38 -6.46 -24.79
N ILE A 126 -4.55 -5.82 -23.97
CA ILE A 126 -4.84 -4.47 -23.42
C ILE A 126 -4.72 -3.37 -24.49
N GLY A 127 -4.01 -3.62 -25.59
CA GLY A 127 -3.86 -2.68 -26.70
C GLY A 127 -2.71 -1.70 -26.52
N LEU A 128 -1.57 -2.16 -25.98
CA LEU A 128 -0.35 -1.35 -25.96
C LEU A 128 0.16 -1.08 -27.39
N PRO A 129 0.84 0.06 -27.62
CA PRO A 129 1.58 0.32 -28.85
C PRO A 129 2.53 -0.82 -29.21
N THR A 130 2.72 -1.08 -30.50
CA THR A 130 3.54 -2.20 -31.02
C THR A 130 4.98 -2.16 -30.53
N ASP A 131 5.53 -0.97 -30.27
CA ASP A 131 6.90 -0.78 -29.78
C ASP A 131 7.12 -1.31 -28.35
N PHE A 132 6.06 -1.64 -27.60
CA PHE A 132 6.15 -2.31 -26.30
C PHE A 132 6.18 -3.83 -26.42
N LEU A 133 5.83 -4.37 -27.59
CA LEU A 133 5.67 -5.80 -27.83
C LEU A 133 6.98 -6.35 -28.37
N TYR A 134 7.49 -7.42 -27.76
CA TYR A 134 8.81 -7.95 -28.07
C TYR A 134 8.88 -8.53 -29.50
N PHE A 135 7.81 -9.20 -29.93
CA PHE A 135 7.76 -9.86 -31.24
C PHE A 135 7.31 -8.95 -32.40
N SER A 136 7.06 -7.66 -32.14
CA SER A 136 6.77 -6.70 -33.22
C SER A 136 8.04 -6.36 -34.00
N GLU A 137 7.91 -6.28 -35.33
CA GLU A 137 9.01 -5.90 -36.20
C GLU A 137 9.58 -4.51 -35.82
N GLY A 138 10.91 -4.41 -35.73
CA GLY A 138 11.60 -3.17 -35.35
C GLY A 138 11.48 -2.77 -33.88
N SER A 139 10.76 -3.53 -33.05
CA SER A 139 10.56 -3.22 -31.64
C SER A 139 11.85 -3.32 -30.82
N LYS A 140 12.11 -2.28 -30.04
CA LYS A 140 13.14 -2.27 -28.99
C LYS A 140 12.57 -2.56 -27.60
N GLY A 141 11.25 -2.68 -27.48
CA GLY A 141 10.59 -2.90 -26.21
C GLY A 141 10.49 -4.36 -25.82
N GLY A 142 9.62 -4.60 -24.85
CA GLY A 142 9.26 -5.91 -24.34
C GLY A 142 8.63 -5.80 -22.96
N GLY A 143 8.14 -6.93 -22.45
CA GLY A 143 7.56 -7.03 -21.12
C GLY A 143 8.28 -8.02 -20.21
N VAL A 144 8.17 -7.77 -18.90
CA VAL A 144 8.71 -8.58 -17.79
C VAL A 144 7.69 -8.65 -16.66
N ILE A 145 7.72 -9.72 -15.86
CA ILE A 145 6.89 -9.90 -14.67
C ILE A 145 7.72 -9.65 -13.39
N GLU A 146 7.40 -8.56 -12.72
CA GLU A 146 7.92 -8.13 -11.43
C GLU A 146 7.07 -8.66 -10.25
N GLY A 147 7.60 -8.53 -9.03
CA GLY A 147 6.89 -8.89 -7.81
C GLY A 147 5.76 -7.91 -7.45
N SER A 148 5.91 -6.64 -7.78
CA SER A 148 4.93 -5.60 -7.44
C SER A 148 4.96 -4.40 -8.40
N ALA A 149 3.91 -3.58 -8.37
CA ALA A 149 3.87 -2.30 -9.08
C ALA A 149 4.95 -1.32 -8.57
N SER A 150 5.27 -1.39 -7.28
CA SER A 150 6.36 -0.59 -6.68
C SER A 150 7.70 -0.93 -7.33
N GLU A 151 8.01 -2.22 -7.49
CA GLU A 151 9.22 -2.65 -8.20
C GLU A 151 9.23 -2.17 -9.66
N CYS A 152 8.07 -2.20 -10.34
CA CYS A 152 7.95 -1.68 -11.71
C CYS A 152 8.33 -0.19 -11.80
N ILE A 153 7.80 0.64 -10.89
CA ILE A 153 8.10 2.08 -10.84
C ILE A 153 9.57 2.31 -10.48
N LEU A 154 10.08 1.61 -9.47
CA LEU A 154 11.47 1.73 -9.01
C LEU A 154 12.47 1.41 -10.13
N VAL A 155 12.30 0.29 -10.83
CA VAL A 155 13.16 -0.11 -11.94
C VAL A 155 13.13 0.96 -13.05
N CYS A 156 11.95 1.47 -13.42
CA CYS A 156 11.83 2.53 -14.42
C CYS A 156 12.49 3.84 -13.95
N MET A 157 12.35 4.20 -12.69
CA MET A 157 12.97 5.40 -12.12
C MET A 157 14.49 5.29 -12.06
N LEU A 158 15.03 4.11 -11.73
CA LEU A 158 16.47 3.82 -11.79
C LEU A 158 17.00 3.96 -13.22
N ALA A 159 16.27 3.41 -14.21
CA ALA A 159 16.60 3.54 -15.63
C ALA A 159 16.60 5.00 -16.10
N ALA A 160 15.57 5.76 -15.75
CA ALA A 160 15.47 7.18 -16.09
C ALA A 160 16.58 8.01 -15.41
N ARG A 161 16.90 7.71 -14.15
CA ARG A 161 17.96 8.36 -13.38
C ARG A 161 19.33 8.14 -14.01
N ALA A 162 19.66 6.89 -14.36
CA ALA A 162 20.94 6.56 -14.99
C ALA A 162 21.12 7.33 -16.32
N GLN A 163 20.07 7.37 -17.15
CA GLN A 163 20.08 8.14 -18.41
C GLN A 163 20.24 9.64 -18.17
N ALA A 164 19.54 10.19 -17.17
CA ALA A 164 19.64 11.62 -16.84
C ALA A 164 21.05 12.00 -16.38
N ILE A 165 21.69 11.16 -15.55
CA ILE A 165 23.07 11.34 -15.10
C ILE A 165 24.04 11.27 -16.28
N ALA A 166 23.93 10.25 -17.13
CA ALA A 166 24.79 10.08 -18.29
C ALA A 166 24.74 11.31 -19.21
N ARG A 167 23.52 11.78 -19.53
CA ARG A 167 23.30 13.00 -20.33
C ARG A 167 23.87 14.25 -19.67
N LEU A 168 23.72 14.40 -18.34
CA LEU A 168 24.30 15.55 -17.65
C LEU A 168 25.82 15.55 -17.76
N LYS A 169 26.47 14.39 -17.63
CA LYS A 169 27.92 14.24 -17.77
C LYS A 169 28.47 14.57 -19.17
N GLU A 170 27.64 14.50 -20.21
CA GLU A 170 28.03 14.97 -21.57
C GLU A 170 28.22 16.49 -21.62
N SER A 171 27.59 17.24 -20.71
CA SER A 171 27.75 18.69 -20.61
C SER A 171 29.07 19.05 -19.88
N PRO A 172 29.91 19.94 -20.45
CA PRO A 172 31.14 20.39 -19.78
C PRO A 172 30.91 20.99 -18.39
N ALA A 173 29.73 21.58 -18.16
CA ALA A 173 29.35 22.17 -16.88
C ALA A 173 29.18 21.14 -15.75
N HIS A 174 28.93 19.87 -16.08
CA HIS A 174 28.65 18.82 -15.10
C HIS A 174 29.61 17.62 -15.22
N ALA A 175 30.44 17.54 -16.27
CA ALA A 175 31.36 16.43 -16.53
C ALA A 175 32.34 16.15 -15.37
N HIS A 176 32.72 17.18 -14.61
CA HIS A 176 33.63 17.08 -13.46
C HIS A 176 32.93 16.73 -12.13
N LEU A 177 31.60 16.70 -12.12
CA LEU A 177 30.83 16.40 -10.92
C LEU A 177 30.68 14.89 -10.72
N ASP A 178 30.77 14.45 -9.47
CA ASP A 178 30.43 13.09 -9.09
C ASP A 178 28.93 12.83 -9.32
N GLU A 179 28.56 11.56 -9.61
CA GLU A 179 27.17 11.19 -9.84
C GLU A 179 26.28 11.50 -8.65
N THR A 180 26.81 11.35 -7.43
CA THR A 180 26.10 11.67 -6.19
C THR A 180 25.71 13.14 -6.13
N ALA A 181 26.58 14.04 -6.61
CA ALA A 181 26.29 15.48 -6.67
C ALA A 181 25.18 15.81 -7.69
N LEU A 182 25.02 14.97 -8.73
CA LEU A 182 23.98 15.13 -9.74
C LEU A 182 22.61 14.65 -9.25
N LEU A 183 22.55 13.69 -8.32
CA LEU A 183 21.28 13.18 -7.77
C LEU A 183 20.41 14.29 -7.18
N GLY A 184 21.02 15.23 -6.45
CA GLY A 184 20.33 16.37 -5.83
C GLY A 184 19.75 17.37 -6.84
N LYS A 185 20.16 17.32 -8.11
CA LYS A 185 19.63 18.15 -9.20
C LYS A 185 18.42 17.52 -9.89
N LEU A 186 18.24 16.20 -9.79
CA LEU A 186 17.18 15.49 -10.51
C LEU A 186 15.82 15.70 -9.84
N MET A 187 14.80 16.04 -10.64
CA MET A 187 13.42 16.23 -10.20
C MET A 187 12.46 15.25 -10.90
N ALA A 188 11.79 14.43 -10.10
CA ALA A 188 10.68 13.58 -10.53
C ALA A 188 9.33 14.26 -10.21
N TYR A 189 8.27 13.84 -10.91
CA TYR A 189 6.92 14.38 -10.72
C TYR A 189 5.89 13.26 -10.59
N CYS A 190 4.89 13.47 -9.75
CA CYS A 190 3.70 12.61 -9.69
C CYS A 190 2.47 13.40 -9.24
N SER A 191 1.29 12.82 -9.42
CA SER A 191 0.05 13.36 -8.85
C SER A 191 0.04 13.20 -7.32
N ARG A 192 -0.68 14.07 -6.60
CA ARG A 192 -1.04 13.84 -5.20
C ARG A 192 -1.87 12.57 -5.01
N GLU A 193 -2.53 12.10 -6.06
CA GLU A 193 -3.35 10.88 -6.06
C GLU A 193 -2.55 9.62 -6.48
N SER A 194 -1.28 9.79 -6.89
CA SER A 194 -0.40 8.66 -7.16
C SER A 194 -0.17 7.82 -5.90
N HIS A 195 0.05 6.53 -6.10
CA HIS A 195 0.30 5.60 -5.00
C HIS A 195 1.58 5.98 -4.22
N SER A 196 1.61 5.67 -2.92
CA SER A 196 2.73 5.98 -2.02
C SER A 196 4.06 5.33 -2.44
N SER A 197 4.01 4.30 -3.31
CA SER A 197 5.22 3.69 -3.87
C SER A 197 6.06 4.69 -4.66
N VAL A 198 5.48 5.61 -5.42
CA VAL A 198 6.25 6.58 -6.21
C VAL A 198 7.17 7.43 -5.32
N GLU A 199 6.64 7.86 -4.18
CA GLU A 199 7.39 8.60 -3.18
C GLU A 199 8.48 7.74 -2.51
N LYS A 200 8.15 6.50 -2.18
CA LYS A 200 9.12 5.54 -1.65
C LYS A 200 10.24 5.22 -2.64
N ASP A 201 9.92 5.10 -3.92
CA ASP A 201 10.88 4.78 -4.97
C ASP A 201 11.80 5.98 -5.25
N ALA A 202 11.28 7.20 -5.18
CA ALA A 202 12.08 8.42 -5.20
C ALA A 202 13.05 8.50 -4.01
N MET A 203 12.61 8.08 -2.81
CA MET A 203 13.50 7.96 -1.64
C MET A 203 14.60 6.93 -1.88
N ILE A 204 14.26 5.73 -2.35
CA ILE A 204 15.24 4.66 -2.65
C ILE A 204 16.23 5.13 -3.75
N CYS A 205 15.76 5.91 -4.72
CA CYS A 205 16.59 6.44 -5.80
C CYS A 205 17.43 7.66 -5.39
N PHE A 206 17.24 8.22 -4.19
CA PHE A 206 17.89 9.44 -3.70
C PHE A 206 17.65 10.67 -4.60
N VAL A 207 16.45 10.79 -5.16
CA VAL A 207 16.06 11.92 -6.03
C VAL A 207 15.00 12.80 -5.35
N LYS A 208 14.81 14.01 -5.86
CA LYS A 208 13.71 14.88 -5.45
C LYS A 208 12.43 14.46 -6.16
N LEU A 209 11.30 14.62 -5.48
CA LEU A 209 9.96 14.37 -6.01
C LEU A 209 9.09 15.59 -5.75
N ARG A 210 8.51 16.15 -6.81
CA ARG A 210 7.48 17.18 -6.73
C ARG A 210 6.10 16.54 -6.88
N ILE A 211 5.31 16.62 -5.82
CA ILE A 211 3.92 16.14 -5.80
C ILE A 211 3.03 17.27 -6.32
N LEU A 212 2.27 16.98 -7.38
CA LEU A 212 1.45 17.95 -8.10
C LEU A 212 -0.02 17.83 -7.69
N GLU A 213 -0.69 18.97 -7.52
CA GLU A 213 -2.11 19.00 -7.24
C GLU A 213 -2.92 18.62 -8.50
N PRO A 214 -3.78 17.60 -8.43
CA PRO A 214 -4.72 17.30 -9.50
C PRO A 214 -5.85 18.34 -9.54
N ASP A 215 -6.68 18.28 -10.59
CA ASP A 215 -7.93 19.04 -10.63
C ASP A 215 -9.00 18.50 -9.67
N GLU A 216 -10.18 19.14 -9.66
CA GLU A 216 -11.30 18.78 -8.79
C GLU A 216 -11.85 17.36 -9.02
N LYS A 217 -11.54 16.76 -10.18
CA LYS A 217 -11.87 15.37 -10.52
C LYS A 217 -10.75 14.41 -10.14
N SER A 218 -9.76 14.88 -9.38
CA SER A 218 -8.58 14.11 -8.99
C SER A 218 -7.74 13.66 -10.19
N VAL A 219 -7.75 14.42 -11.29
CA VAL A 219 -6.99 14.15 -12.52
C VAL A 219 -5.78 15.08 -12.62
N LEU A 220 -4.57 14.54 -12.81
CA LEU A 220 -3.40 15.36 -13.13
C LEU A 220 -3.50 15.90 -14.56
N ARG A 221 -3.23 17.20 -14.72
CA ARG A 221 -3.36 17.95 -15.97
C ARG A 221 -2.00 18.34 -16.54
N GLY A 222 -1.91 18.42 -17.87
CA GLY A 222 -0.64 18.75 -18.54
C GLY A 222 -0.14 20.15 -18.20
N GLU A 223 -1.05 21.11 -18.02
CA GLU A 223 -0.69 22.49 -17.65
C GLU A 223 -0.03 22.57 -16.26
N THR A 224 -0.57 21.84 -15.26
CA THR A 224 0.03 21.75 -13.93
C THR A 224 1.45 21.19 -14.00
N LEU A 225 1.67 20.14 -14.81
CA LEU A 225 2.98 19.56 -15.02
C LEU A 225 3.94 20.54 -15.72
N ARG A 226 3.48 21.22 -16.77
CA ARG A 226 4.28 22.19 -17.53
C ARG A 226 4.79 23.31 -16.63
N GLN A 227 3.91 23.91 -15.84
CA GLN A 227 4.27 24.99 -14.91
C GLN A 227 5.29 24.52 -13.87
N ALA A 228 5.13 23.30 -13.34
CA ALA A 228 6.07 22.73 -12.39
C ALA A 228 7.46 22.49 -13.01
N ILE A 229 7.50 21.90 -14.21
CA ILE A 229 8.74 21.68 -14.97
C ILE A 229 9.46 23.01 -15.24
N GLU A 230 8.75 24.04 -15.70
CA GLU A 230 9.34 25.35 -16.00
C GLU A 230 9.89 26.03 -14.75
N SER A 231 9.14 25.99 -13.65
CA SER A 231 9.57 26.50 -12.34
C SER A 231 10.82 25.79 -11.84
N ASP A 232 10.84 24.46 -11.84
CA ASP A 232 11.98 23.70 -11.35
C ASP A 232 13.22 23.87 -12.25
N THR A 233 13.02 23.96 -13.56
CA THR A 233 14.11 24.23 -14.52
C THR A 233 14.71 25.61 -14.28
N ALA A 234 13.87 26.63 -14.01
CA ALA A 234 14.33 27.98 -13.67
C ALA A 234 15.12 28.01 -12.35
N GLU A 235 14.81 27.11 -11.41
CA GLU A 235 15.57 26.90 -10.16
C GLU A 235 16.84 26.04 -10.34
N GLY A 236 17.12 25.58 -11.57
CA GLY A 236 18.31 24.78 -11.90
C GLY A 236 18.18 23.28 -11.63
N TYR A 237 16.97 22.79 -11.34
CA TYR A 237 16.68 21.36 -11.31
C TYR A 237 16.55 20.78 -12.72
N VAL A 238 16.72 19.46 -12.82
CA VAL A 238 16.69 18.70 -14.06
C VAL A 238 15.51 17.73 -14.00
N PRO A 239 14.37 18.07 -14.65
CA PRO A 239 13.27 17.15 -14.86
C PRO A 239 13.74 15.86 -15.55
N PHE A 240 13.40 14.70 -15.00
CA PHE A 240 13.82 13.42 -15.56
C PHE A 240 12.79 12.30 -15.53
N PHE A 241 11.77 12.37 -14.67
CA PHE A 241 10.78 11.30 -14.53
C PHE A 241 9.40 11.86 -14.19
N VAL A 242 8.37 11.34 -14.85
CA VAL A 242 6.97 11.64 -14.55
C VAL A 242 6.24 10.32 -14.37
N SER A 243 5.69 10.11 -13.17
CA SER A 243 4.77 9.02 -12.88
C SER A 243 3.34 9.50 -13.05
N THR A 244 2.64 8.94 -14.03
CA THR A 244 1.20 9.12 -14.21
C THR A 244 0.45 7.90 -13.72
N THR A 245 -0.82 8.06 -13.35
CA THR A 245 -1.62 6.98 -12.79
C THR A 245 -2.95 6.84 -13.52
N LEU A 246 -3.22 5.64 -14.03
CA LEU A 246 -4.51 5.25 -14.60
C LEU A 246 -5.22 4.34 -13.58
N GLY A 247 -6.21 4.88 -12.88
CA GLY A 247 -6.88 4.21 -11.77
C GLY A 247 -6.17 4.44 -10.44
N THR A 248 -6.19 5.69 -9.95
CA THR A 248 -5.60 6.10 -8.67
C THR A 248 -6.14 5.31 -7.48
N THR A 249 -5.34 5.22 -6.42
CA THR A 249 -5.68 4.38 -5.25
C THR A 249 -6.90 4.92 -4.51
N ALA A 250 -6.96 6.24 -4.29
CA ALA A 250 -8.02 6.85 -3.50
C ALA A 250 -9.39 6.70 -4.17
N CYS A 251 -9.52 7.15 -5.42
CA CYS A 251 -10.80 7.32 -6.09
C CYS A 251 -10.91 6.72 -7.51
N CYS A 252 -9.89 6.00 -7.97
CA CYS A 252 -9.82 5.42 -9.31
C CYS A 252 -9.97 6.48 -10.42
N SER A 253 -9.37 7.65 -10.24
CA SER A 253 -9.22 8.68 -11.29
C SER A 253 -8.11 8.30 -12.29
N PHE A 254 -8.09 8.99 -13.43
CA PHE A 254 -7.18 8.71 -14.56
C PHE A 254 -6.49 10.00 -14.98
N ASP A 255 -5.16 10.06 -14.84
CA ASP A 255 -4.36 11.20 -15.28
C ASP A 255 -4.46 11.40 -16.81
N ASN A 256 -4.46 12.66 -17.26
CA ASN A 256 -4.71 12.97 -18.67
C ASN A 256 -3.44 12.85 -19.52
N LEU A 257 -3.16 11.64 -20.02
CA LEU A 257 -1.98 11.35 -20.85
C LEU A 257 -1.94 12.14 -22.17
N LYS A 258 -3.09 12.49 -22.76
CA LYS A 258 -3.16 13.34 -23.97
C LYS A 258 -2.60 14.74 -23.74
N GLU A 259 -2.69 15.24 -22.52
CA GLU A 259 -2.10 16.55 -22.14
C GLU A 259 -0.67 16.38 -21.64
N ILE A 260 -0.42 15.39 -20.78
CA ILE A 260 0.88 15.17 -20.13
C ILE A 260 1.95 14.67 -21.10
N GLY A 261 1.58 13.77 -22.02
CA GLY A 261 2.49 13.19 -23.00
C GLY A 261 3.19 14.23 -23.86
N PRO A 262 2.46 15.14 -24.54
CA PRO A 262 3.06 16.24 -25.30
C PRO A 262 3.94 17.17 -24.46
N VAL A 263 3.61 17.41 -23.19
CA VAL A 263 4.47 18.19 -22.28
C VAL A 263 5.80 17.46 -22.08
N CYS A 264 5.77 16.17 -21.71
CA CYS A 264 6.98 15.38 -21.52
C CYS A 264 7.87 15.35 -22.78
N LYS A 265 7.28 15.26 -23.98
CA LYS A 265 8.05 15.25 -25.23
C LYS A 265 8.74 16.58 -25.57
N LYS A 266 8.28 17.72 -25.03
CA LYS A 266 8.96 19.02 -25.21
C LYS A 266 10.26 19.13 -24.43
N TYR A 267 10.43 18.35 -23.37
CA TYR A 267 11.62 18.36 -22.53
C TYR A 267 12.37 17.05 -22.75
N PRO A 268 13.44 17.04 -23.57
CA PRO A 268 14.20 15.82 -23.80
C PRO A 268 14.66 15.24 -22.45
N GLY A 269 14.73 13.92 -22.36
CA GLY A 269 15.22 13.19 -21.17
C GLY A 269 14.25 13.06 -20.00
N ILE A 270 12.99 13.50 -20.12
CA ILE A 270 11.93 13.07 -19.21
C ILE A 270 11.43 11.68 -19.63
N TRP A 271 11.48 10.72 -18.71
CA TRP A 271 10.84 9.43 -18.82
C TRP A 271 9.40 9.49 -18.33
N LEU A 272 8.44 9.12 -19.17
CA LEU A 272 7.03 9.03 -18.81
C LEU A 272 6.65 7.59 -18.46
N HIS A 273 6.35 7.35 -17.19
CA HIS A 273 5.86 6.08 -16.67
C HIS A 273 4.34 6.15 -16.43
N VAL A 274 3.62 5.10 -16.84
CA VAL A 274 2.18 4.94 -16.62
C VAL A 274 1.94 3.78 -15.64
N ASP A 275 1.55 4.13 -14.41
CA ASP A 275 1.10 3.16 -13.42
C ASP A 275 -0.39 2.88 -13.60
N ALA A 276 -0.71 1.71 -14.15
CA ALA A 276 -2.07 1.21 -14.29
C ALA A 276 -2.26 -0.08 -13.47
N ALA A 277 -1.68 -0.16 -12.25
CA ALA A 277 -1.72 -1.37 -11.43
C ALA A 277 -3.12 -1.99 -11.32
N TYR A 278 -4.14 -1.20 -10.97
CA TYR A 278 -5.51 -1.70 -10.90
C TYR A 278 -6.21 -1.70 -12.27
N ALA A 279 -6.32 -0.53 -12.90
CA ALA A 279 -7.17 -0.33 -14.07
C ALA A 279 -6.61 -0.95 -15.36
N GLY A 280 -5.30 -1.21 -15.45
CA GLY A 280 -4.65 -1.73 -16.66
C GLY A 280 -5.24 -3.05 -17.14
N ASN A 281 -5.68 -3.91 -16.22
CA ASN A 281 -6.36 -5.15 -16.54
C ASN A 281 -7.69 -4.93 -17.28
N ALA A 282 -8.39 -3.83 -17.00
CA ALA A 282 -9.69 -3.53 -17.60
C ALA A 282 -9.61 -3.24 -19.09
N PHE A 283 -8.43 -2.88 -19.59
CA PHE A 283 -8.23 -2.53 -20.99
C PHE A 283 -8.24 -3.73 -21.94
N ILE A 284 -8.31 -4.98 -21.42
CA ILE A 284 -8.69 -6.12 -22.26
C ILE A 284 -10.12 -5.97 -22.81
N CYS A 285 -10.98 -5.16 -22.17
CA CYS A 285 -12.31 -4.79 -22.67
C CYS A 285 -12.17 -3.61 -23.66
N PRO A 286 -12.52 -3.79 -24.95
CA PRO A 286 -12.35 -2.75 -25.97
C PRO A 286 -13.00 -1.41 -25.61
N GLU A 287 -14.17 -1.45 -24.97
CA GLU A 287 -14.94 -0.27 -24.56
C GLU A 287 -14.29 0.56 -23.45
N LEU A 288 -13.21 0.06 -22.82
CA LEU A 288 -12.47 0.75 -21.76
C LEU A 288 -11.12 1.30 -22.21
N LYS A 289 -10.65 0.95 -23.42
CA LYS A 289 -9.33 1.37 -23.94
C LYS A 289 -9.19 2.88 -24.11
N TYR A 290 -10.30 3.62 -24.22
CA TYR A 290 -10.27 5.09 -24.30
C TYR A 290 -9.64 5.75 -23.07
N LEU A 291 -9.63 5.05 -21.91
CA LEU A 291 -9.00 5.52 -20.68
C LEU A 291 -7.47 5.49 -20.73
N MET A 292 -6.87 4.83 -21.74
CA MET A 292 -5.42 4.85 -22.01
C MET A 292 -5.01 5.89 -23.05
N ALA A 293 -5.93 6.71 -23.55
CA ALA A 293 -5.61 7.59 -24.68
C ALA A 293 -4.44 8.54 -24.33
N GLY A 294 -3.37 8.52 -25.12
CA GLY A 294 -2.09 9.17 -24.82
C GLY A 294 -0.97 8.20 -24.38
N VAL A 295 -1.25 6.91 -24.22
CA VAL A 295 -0.23 5.89 -23.88
C VAL A 295 0.91 5.80 -24.91
N GLU A 296 0.67 6.23 -26.15
CA GLU A 296 1.67 6.31 -27.20
C GLU A 296 2.86 7.20 -26.82
N TYR A 297 2.70 8.14 -25.88
CA TYR A 297 3.80 8.97 -25.38
C TYR A 297 4.66 8.28 -24.32
N ALA A 298 4.15 7.24 -23.66
CA ALA A 298 4.79 6.59 -22.52
C ALA A 298 6.08 5.86 -22.92
N ASP A 299 7.05 5.86 -22.02
CA ASP A 299 8.29 5.08 -22.12
C ASP A 299 8.13 3.73 -21.40
N SER A 300 7.22 3.65 -20.43
CA SER A 300 6.89 2.42 -19.70
C SER A 300 5.45 2.40 -19.20
N PHE A 301 4.91 1.20 -19.03
CA PHE A 301 3.56 0.94 -18.54
C PHE A 301 3.57 -0.29 -17.63
N ASN A 302 2.91 -0.26 -16.47
CA ASN A 302 2.69 -1.46 -15.67
C ASN A 302 1.22 -1.73 -15.37
N THR A 303 0.88 -3.01 -15.18
CA THR A 303 -0.38 -3.43 -14.59
C THR A 303 -0.24 -4.70 -13.76
N ASN A 304 -1.12 -4.87 -12.78
CA ASN A 304 -1.06 -5.97 -11.84
C ASN A 304 -2.14 -6.99 -12.14
N THR A 305 -1.76 -8.10 -12.79
CA THR A 305 -2.69 -9.22 -13.01
C THR A 305 -3.15 -9.84 -11.69
N ASN A 306 -2.34 -9.69 -10.64
CA ASN A 306 -2.68 -10.02 -9.27
C ASN A 306 -3.65 -9.08 -8.56
N LYS A 307 -4.18 -8.07 -9.27
CA LYS A 307 -5.32 -7.27 -8.79
C LYS A 307 -6.61 -7.70 -9.47
N PHE A 308 -6.80 -7.27 -10.71
CA PHE A 308 -8.11 -7.31 -11.38
C PHE A 308 -8.13 -8.25 -12.59
N LEU A 309 -7.34 -9.34 -12.54
CA LEU A 309 -7.24 -10.37 -13.59
C LEU A 309 -7.10 -11.80 -13.04
N LEU A 310 -7.63 -12.07 -11.84
CA LEU A 310 -7.77 -13.41 -11.26
C LEU A 310 -6.46 -14.22 -11.09
N THR A 311 -5.29 -13.58 -11.20
CA THR A 311 -4.00 -14.24 -11.01
C THR A 311 -3.56 -14.07 -9.55
N ASN A 312 -3.04 -15.10 -8.90
CA ASN A 312 -2.61 -15.01 -7.50
C ASN A 312 -1.41 -14.06 -7.35
N PHE A 313 -1.30 -13.38 -6.21
CA PHE A 313 -0.11 -12.60 -5.86
C PHE A 313 1.11 -13.52 -5.71
N ASP A 314 2.32 -13.16 -6.17
CA ASP A 314 2.76 -11.97 -6.93
C ASP A 314 2.61 -12.13 -8.45
N CYS A 315 2.26 -11.07 -9.18
CA CYS A 315 2.26 -11.03 -10.65
C CYS A 315 2.00 -9.60 -11.19
N SER A 316 3.06 -8.80 -11.37
CA SER A 316 3.00 -7.43 -11.91
C SER A 316 3.70 -7.37 -13.27
N CYS A 317 2.98 -7.08 -14.35
CA CYS A 317 3.58 -6.96 -15.68
C CYS A 317 4.04 -5.53 -15.91
N LEU A 318 5.29 -5.36 -16.33
CA LEU A 318 5.90 -4.12 -16.77
C LEU A 318 6.25 -4.24 -18.26
N TRP A 319 5.91 -3.23 -19.06
CA TRP A 319 6.43 -3.07 -20.42
C TRP A 319 7.24 -1.80 -20.53
N VAL A 320 8.33 -1.87 -21.27
CA VAL A 320 9.16 -0.72 -21.65
C VAL A 320 9.24 -0.62 -23.16
N ARG A 321 9.30 0.61 -23.68
CA ARG A 321 9.44 0.87 -25.12
C ARG A 321 10.86 0.59 -25.62
N ASP A 322 11.84 0.68 -24.73
CA ASP A 322 13.25 0.48 -25.05
C ASP A 322 13.92 -0.27 -23.91
N ARG A 323 14.14 -1.57 -24.12
CA ARG A 323 14.78 -2.45 -23.14
C ARG A 323 16.24 -2.09 -22.87
N PHE A 324 16.94 -1.52 -23.84
CA PHE A 324 18.36 -1.18 -23.69
C PHE A 324 18.54 -0.05 -22.68
N LYS A 325 17.63 0.92 -22.71
CA LYS A 325 17.55 1.98 -21.71
C LYS A 325 17.24 1.44 -20.31
N LEU A 326 16.35 0.46 -20.22
CA LEU A 326 16.04 -0.20 -18.95
C LEU A 326 17.28 -0.89 -18.37
N THR A 327 17.90 -1.77 -19.16
CA THR A 327 19.03 -2.58 -18.74
C THR A 327 20.28 -1.77 -18.47
N SER A 328 20.48 -0.62 -19.13
CA SER A 328 21.67 0.22 -18.90
C SER A 328 21.89 0.67 -17.45
N ALA A 329 20.84 0.65 -16.61
CA ALA A 329 20.94 1.00 -15.20
C ALA A 329 21.22 -0.17 -14.26
N LEU A 330 21.07 -1.42 -14.71
CA LEU A 330 21.00 -2.61 -13.86
C LEU A 330 21.92 -3.76 -14.32
N VAL A 331 22.68 -3.59 -15.40
CA VAL A 331 23.57 -4.64 -15.92
C VAL A 331 24.78 -4.84 -14.99
N VAL A 332 24.90 -6.07 -14.49
CA VAL A 332 26.09 -6.61 -13.82
C VAL A 332 26.32 -8.01 -14.38
N ASP A 333 27.49 -8.25 -14.97
CA ASP A 333 27.75 -9.47 -15.77
C ASP A 333 29.07 -10.17 -15.36
N PRO A 334 29.10 -10.85 -14.20
CA PRO A 334 30.24 -11.65 -13.80
C PRO A 334 30.35 -12.94 -14.63
N LEU A 335 31.56 -13.46 -14.78
CA LEU A 335 31.87 -14.63 -15.63
C LEU A 335 30.97 -15.84 -15.37
N TYR A 336 30.56 -16.08 -14.11
CA TYR A 336 29.72 -17.24 -13.75
C TYR A 336 28.23 -17.10 -14.18
N LEU A 337 27.82 -15.94 -14.68
CA LEU A 337 26.48 -15.71 -15.22
C LEU A 337 26.47 -15.63 -16.76
N GLN A 338 27.62 -15.72 -17.41
CA GLN A 338 27.74 -15.63 -18.86
C GLN A 338 27.37 -16.96 -19.54
N HIS A 339 26.85 -16.87 -20.76
CA HIS A 339 26.50 -18.03 -21.58
C HIS A 339 26.51 -17.70 -23.08
N THR A 340 26.55 -18.73 -23.92
CA THR A 340 26.71 -18.63 -25.37
C THR A 340 25.59 -17.85 -26.09
N HIS A 341 24.41 -17.71 -25.48
CA HIS A 341 23.25 -17.01 -26.08
C HIS A 341 23.04 -15.58 -25.57
N ALA A 342 24.02 -14.97 -24.87
CA ALA A 342 23.84 -13.68 -24.21
C ALA A 342 23.48 -12.54 -25.18
N ASP A 343 23.98 -12.58 -26.40
CA ASP A 343 23.72 -11.54 -27.43
C ASP A 343 22.36 -11.72 -28.13
N THR A 344 21.75 -12.91 -28.02
CA THR A 344 20.55 -13.28 -28.77
C THR A 344 19.30 -13.46 -27.90
N ALA A 345 19.48 -13.76 -26.61
CA ALA A 345 18.38 -14.07 -25.69
C ALA A 345 18.16 -12.95 -24.67
N ILE A 346 16.96 -12.92 -24.07
CA ILE A 346 16.67 -12.02 -22.96
C ILE A 346 17.16 -12.65 -21.64
N ASP A 347 18.01 -11.89 -20.95
CA ASP A 347 18.38 -12.15 -19.56
C ASP A 347 17.61 -11.22 -18.63
N TYR A 348 16.49 -11.72 -18.11
CA TYR A 348 15.58 -10.94 -17.26
C TYR A 348 16.21 -10.48 -15.94
N ARG A 349 17.36 -11.04 -15.51
CA ARG A 349 18.16 -10.47 -14.41
C ARG A 349 18.51 -8.99 -14.60
N HIS A 350 18.60 -8.52 -15.85
CA HIS A 350 18.93 -7.13 -16.16
C HIS A 350 17.70 -6.20 -16.19
N TRP A 351 16.50 -6.76 -16.06
CA TRP A 351 15.24 -6.03 -16.13
C TRP A 351 14.62 -5.79 -14.76
N SER A 352 15.18 -6.39 -13.70
CA SER A 352 14.65 -6.37 -12.35
C SER A 352 15.76 -6.08 -11.34
N ILE A 353 15.40 -5.82 -10.08
CA ILE A 353 16.39 -5.54 -9.01
C ILE A 353 17.09 -6.82 -8.55
N ALA A 354 16.35 -7.91 -8.43
CA ALA A 354 16.86 -9.19 -7.95
C ALA A 354 17.48 -10.01 -9.09
N LEU A 355 18.51 -10.79 -8.76
CA LEU A 355 19.09 -11.78 -9.69
C LEU A 355 18.10 -12.92 -9.93
N SER A 356 17.79 -13.67 -8.87
CA SER A 356 16.95 -14.86 -8.93
C SER A 356 15.48 -14.50 -9.13
N ARG A 357 14.82 -15.26 -10.00
CA ARG A 357 13.40 -15.10 -10.32
C ARG A 357 12.74 -16.44 -10.63
N ARG A 358 11.51 -16.60 -10.14
CA ARG A 358 10.69 -17.82 -10.27
C ARG A 358 9.86 -17.82 -11.55
N PHE A 359 9.22 -18.95 -11.86
CA PHE A 359 8.46 -19.14 -13.11
C PHE A 359 7.04 -18.51 -13.08
N ARG A 360 6.95 -17.19 -12.84
CA ARG A 360 5.68 -16.45 -12.66
C ARG A 360 4.75 -16.53 -13.86
N SER A 361 5.32 -16.55 -15.07
CA SER A 361 4.54 -16.57 -16.31
C SER A 361 3.68 -17.82 -16.45
N LEU A 362 4.03 -18.93 -15.76
CA LEU A 362 3.27 -20.17 -15.83
C LEU A 362 1.84 -20.02 -15.30
N LYS A 363 1.64 -19.42 -14.12
CA LYS A 363 0.28 -19.19 -13.62
C LYS A 363 -0.53 -18.22 -14.47
N LEU A 364 0.09 -17.18 -15.01
CA LEU A 364 -0.58 -16.22 -15.88
C LEU A 364 -1.00 -16.89 -17.20
N TRP A 365 -0.13 -17.75 -17.75
CA TRP A 365 -0.43 -18.58 -18.91
C TRP A 365 -1.63 -19.52 -18.65
N PHE A 366 -1.68 -20.17 -17.48
CA PHE A 366 -2.82 -21.03 -17.09
C PHE A 366 -4.12 -20.22 -17.01
N VAL A 367 -4.10 -19.05 -16.36
CA VAL A 367 -5.26 -18.17 -16.24
C VAL A 367 -5.75 -17.73 -17.63
N MET A 368 -4.87 -17.22 -18.49
CA MET A 368 -5.26 -16.76 -19.82
C MET A 368 -5.82 -17.88 -20.68
N ARG A 369 -5.24 -19.09 -20.62
CA ARG A 369 -5.72 -20.25 -21.40
C ARG A 369 -7.01 -20.83 -20.84
N SER A 370 -7.17 -20.88 -19.52
CA SER A 370 -8.34 -21.48 -18.88
C SER A 370 -9.58 -20.61 -19.01
N TYR A 371 -9.44 -19.28 -18.88
CA TYR A 371 -10.59 -18.37 -18.97
C TYR A 371 -10.81 -17.85 -20.40
N GLY A 372 -9.73 -17.73 -21.18
CA GLY A 372 -9.72 -16.95 -22.41
C GLY A 372 -9.93 -15.45 -22.15
N ILE A 373 -9.61 -14.62 -23.15
CA ILE A 373 -9.86 -13.17 -23.07
C ILE A 373 -11.35 -12.89 -22.84
N SER A 374 -12.26 -13.67 -23.46
CA SER A 374 -13.70 -13.47 -23.30
C SER A 374 -14.18 -13.73 -21.86
N GLY A 375 -13.62 -14.72 -21.17
CA GLY A 375 -13.94 -14.99 -19.76
C GLY A 375 -13.45 -13.90 -18.83
N LEU A 376 -12.21 -13.44 -19.03
CA LEU A 376 -11.63 -12.34 -18.26
C LEU A 376 -12.39 -11.02 -18.49
N GLN A 377 -12.81 -10.73 -19.73
CA GLN A 377 -13.67 -9.58 -20.04
C GLN A 377 -15.03 -9.68 -19.31
N ARG A 378 -15.66 -10.87 -19.29
CA ARG A 378 -16.93 -11.07 -18.55
C ARG A 378 -16.76 -10.80 -17.06
N TYR A 379 -15.65 -11.27 -16.46
CA TYR A 379 -15.32 -11.00 -15.06
C TYR A 379 -15.23 -9.49 -14.77
N ILE A 380 -14.46 -8.75 -15.56
CA ILE A 380 -14.29 -7.30 -15.40
C ILE A 380 -15.63 -6.57 -15.58
N ARG A 381 -16.37 -6.88 -16.64
CA ARG A 381 -17.70 -6.29 -16.91
C ARG A 381 -18.69 -6.56 -15.77
N ASN A 382 -18.65 -7.74 -15.16
CA ASN A 382 -19.48 -8.05 -14.01
C ASN A 382 -19.15 -7.13 -12.82
N HIS A 383 -17.87 -6.96 -12.49
CA HIS A 383 -17.47 -6.07 -11.38
C HIS A 383 -17.86 -4.61 -11.64
N ILE A 384 -17.76 -4.13 -12.88
CA ILE A 384 -18.22 -2.79 -13.26
C ILE A 384 -19.74 -2.67 -13.09
N LYS A 385 -20.50 -3.67 -13.56
CA LYS A 385 -21.97 -3.73 -13.39
C LYS A 385 -22.36 -3.69 -11.90
N LEU A 386 -21.65 -4.42 -11.05
CA LEU A 386 -21.89 -4.46 -9.60
C LEU A 386 -21.54 -3.13 -8.92
N ALA A 387 -20.44 -2.48 -9.31
CA ALA A 387 -20.12 -1.14 -8.84
C ALA A 387 -21.19 -0.12 -9.23
N LYS A 388 -21.71 -0.18 -10.47
CA LYS A 388 -22.83 0.67 -10.91
C LYS A 388 -24.13 0.40 -10.16
N ARG A 389 -24.38 -0.85 -9.76
CA ARG A 389 -25.49 -1.18 -8.87
C ARG A 389 -25.31 -0.53 -7.50
N PHE A 390 -24.14 -0.67 -6.88
CA PHE A 390 -23.84 -0.03 -5.60
C PHE A 390 -23.94 1.50 -5.68
N GLU A 391 -23.40 2.11 -6.74
CA GLU A 391 -23.56 3.55 -7.01
C GLU A 391 -25.03 3.96 -7.03
N THR A 392 -25.89 3.18 -7.71
CA THR A 392 -27.33 3.45 -7.78
C THR A 392 -27.99 3.36 -6.41
N LEU A 393 -27.59 2.41 -5.56
CA LEU A 393 -28.10 2.28 -4.19
C LEU A 393 -27.71 3.48 -3.33
N VAL A 394 -26.43 3.88 -3.38
CA VAL A 394 -25.91 5.06 -2.65
C VAL A 394 -26.65 6.32 -3.07
N ARG A 395 -26.86 6.54 -4.38
CA ARG A 395 -27.56 7.74 -4.88
C ARG A 395 -29.05 7.79 -4.54
N LYS A 396 -29.68 6.63 -4.30
CA LYS A 396 -31.10 6.57 -3.91
C LYS A 396 -31.32 6.96 -2.46
N ASP A 397 -30.34 6.74 -1.58
CA ASP A 397 -30.42 7.13 -0.18
C ASP A 397 -29.95 8.58 -0.01
N SER A 398 -30.88 9.47 0.37
CA SER A 398 -30.63 10.91 0.49
C SER A 398 -29.60 11.25 1.57
N ARG A 399 -29.29 10.33 2.49
CA ARG A 399 -28.30 10.48 3.56
C ARG A 399 -26.87 10.34 3.06
N PHE A 400 -26.65 9.79 1.87
CA PHE A 400 -25.32 9.56 1.31
C PHE A 400 -25.02 10.43 0.08
N GLU A 401 -23.75 10.52 -0.27
CA GLU A 401 -23.25 11.09 -1.52
C GLU A 401 -22.15 10.20 -2.12
N VAL A 402 -22.09 10.13 -3.45
CA VAL A 402 -20.99 9.49 -4.21
C VAL A 402 -19.91 10.54 -4.45
N CYS A 403 -18.65 10.17 -4.22
CA CYS A 403 -17.51 11.09 -4.17
C CYS A 403 -16.52 10.93 -5.33
N ASN A 404 -16.76 10.02 -6.27
CA ASN A 404 -15.93 9.83 -7.46
C ASN A 404 -16.78 9.54 -8.70
N ASP A 405 -16.16 9.69 -9.87
CA ASP A 405 -16.70 9.14 -11.12
C ASP A 405 -16.51 7.62 -11.10
N VAL A 406 -17.60 6.87 -10.95
CA VAL A 406 -17.57 5.39 -10.90
C VAL A 406 -17.35 4.85 -12.30
N VAL A 407 -16.09 4.59 -12.67
CA VAL A 407 -15.73 4.06 -14.00
C VAL A 407 -15.54 2.54 -13.97
N LEU A 408 -14.87 2.03 -12.94
CA LEU A 408 -14.52 0.62 -12.78
C LEU A 408 -15.20 -0.01 -11.55
N GLY A 409 -14.51 -0.91 -10.85
CA GLY A 409 -15.02 -1.64 -9.69
C GLY A 409 -14.88 -0.93 -8.34
N LEU A 410 -14.69 0.40 -8.31
CA LEU A 410 -14.54 1.19 -7.09
C LEU A 410 -15.60 2.28 -7.00
N VAL A 411 -16.32 2.29 -5.88
CA VAL A 411 -17.22 3.39 -5.50
C VAL A 411 -16.70 4.05 -4.23
N CYS A 412 -16.50 5.36 -4.30
CA CYS A 412 -16.20 6.20 -3.16
C CYS A 412 -17.47 6.90 -2.71
N PHE A 413 -17.81 6.81 -1.44
CA PHE A 413 -19.03 7.39 -0.91
C PHE A 413 -18.83 7.86 0.53
N ARG A 414 -19.75 8.70 1.00
CA ARG A 414 -19.81 9.12 2.40
C ARG A 414 -21.24 9.44 2.80
N ALA A 415 -21.53 9.31 4.09
CA ALA A 415 -22.71 9.92 4.68
C ALA A 415 -22.55 11.45 4.62
N LYS A 416 -23.61 12.16 4.24
CA LYS A 416 -23.64 13.62 4.29
C LYS A 416 -23.47 14.07 5.73
N GLY A 417 -22.58 15.06 5.93
CA GLY A 417 -22.22 15.55 7.25
C GLY A 417 -20.70 15.58 7.45
N SER A 418 -20.29 15.42 8.70
CA SER A 418 -18.90 15.60 9.11
C SER A 418 -18.01 14.39 8.79
N ASP A 419 -16.70 14.65 8.71
CA ASP A 419 -15.71 13.57 8.59
C ASP A 419 -15.67 12.68 9.83
N LYS A 420 -16.01 13.23 11.02
CA LYS A 420 -16.13 12.45 12.26
C LYS A 420 -17.25 11.41 12.18
N LEU A 421 -18.40 11.77 11.61
CA LEU A 421 -19.51 10.83 11.38
C LEU A 421 -19.05 9.66 10.51
N ASN A 422 -18.37 9.97 9.40
CA ASN A 422 -17.90 8.93 8.47
C ASN A 422 -16.78 8.06 9.06
N GLN A 423 -15.89 8.63 9.87
CA GLN A 423 -14.89 7.87 10.63
C GLN A 423 -15.56 6.90 11.60
N LYS A 424 -16.58 7.37 12.33
CA LYS A 424 -17.33 6.54 13.28
C LYS A 424 -18.10 5.43 12.57
N LEU A 425 -18.80 5.77 11.49
CA LEU A 425 -19.52 4.81 10.64
C LEU A 425 -18.59 3.69 10.16
N LEU A 426 -17.44 4.05 9.59
CA LEU A 426 -16.50 3.05 9.08
C LEU A 426 -15.89 2.19 10.20
N SER A 427 -15.52 2.81 11.34
CA SER A 427 -15.01 2.07 12.50
C SER A 427 -16.04 1.05 12.97
N THR A 428 -17.28 1.48 13.22
CA THR A 428 -18.34 0.59 13.73
C THR A 428 -18.65 -0.55 12.77
N ILE A 429 -18.67 -0.29 11.45
CA ILE A 429 -18.83 -1.35 10.44
C ILE A 429 -17.67 -2.35 10.50
N ASN A 430 -16.42 -1.88 10.51
CA ASN A 430 -15.24 -2.75 10.53
C ASN A 430 -15.13 -3.56 11.84
N ASP A 431 -15.43 -2.93 12.99
CA ASP A 431 -15.41 -3.56 14.31
C ASP A 431 -16.43 -4.72 14.39
N SER A 432 -17.54 -4.63 13.65
CA SER A 432 -18.53 -5.71 13.55
C SER A 432 -18.00 -6.99 12.88
N GLY A 433 -16.93 -6.87 12.07
CA GLY A 433 -16.39 -7.97 11.27
C GLY A 433 -17.31 -8.46 10.13
N LYS A 434 -18.47 -7.83 9.92
CA LYS A 434 -19.46 -8.22 8.89
C LYS A 434 -19.03 -7.76 7.49
N VAL A 435 -18.49 -6.55 7.39
CA VAL A 435 -17.99 -5.96 6.14
C VAL A 435 -16.66 -5.30 6.46
N HIS A 436 -15.71 -5.39 5.53
CA HIS A 436 -14.44 -4.68 5.66
C HIS A 436 -14.24 -3.65 4.55
N MET A 437 -14.06 -2.39 4.93
CA MET A 437 -13.78 -1.27 4.04
C MET A 437 -12.66 -0.41 4.62
N ILE A 438 -12.06 0.44 3.78
CA ILE A 438 -11.05 1.40 4.21
C ILE A 438 -11.39 2.81 3.74
N PRO A 439 -10.89 3.85 4.42
CA PRO A 439 -11.12 5.21 3.98
C PRO A 439 -10.07 5.65 2.95
N ALA A 440 -10.35 6.77 2.31
CA ALA A 440 -9.37 7.64 1.66
C ALA A 440 -9.74 9.10 1.88
N ARG A 441 -8.85 10.00 1.44
CA ARG A 441 -9.16 11.41 1.27
C ARG A 441 -9.38 11.69 -0.20
N VAL A 442 -10.58 12.16 -0.56
CA VAL A 442 -10.92 12.61 -1.92
C VAL A 442 -11.36 14.06 -1.80
N ASN A 443 -10.69 14.96 -2.54
CA ASN A 443 -10.88 16.42 -2.41
C ASN A 443 -10.85 16.87 -0.93
N GLN A 444 -9.85 16.39 -0.19
CA GLN A 444 -9.60 16.66 1.23
C GLN A 444 -10.70 16.18 2.21
N ARG A 445 -11.73 15.45 1.75
CA ARG A 445 -12.80 14.91 2.59
C ARG A 445 -12.60 13.44 2.91
N TYR A 446 -12.90 13.05 4.15
CA TYR A 446 -12.93 11.64 4.55
C TYR A 446 -14.03 10.89 3.79
N THR A 447 -13.63 9.88 3.03
CA THR A 447 -14.48 9.14 2.10
C THR A 447 -14.28 7.64 2.31
N ILE A 448 -15.36 6.87 2.31
CA ILE A 448 -15.34 5.41 2.43
C ILE A 448 -15.20 4.80 1.04
N ARG A 449 -14.36 3.77 0.90
CA ARG A 449 -14.14 3.05 -0.36
C ARG A 449 -14.84 1.70 -0.34
N PHE A 450 -15.60 1.42 -1.39
CA PHE A 450 -16.21 0.13 -1.68
C PHE A 450 -15.63 -0.45 -2.97
N ALA A 451 -14.66 -1.36 -2.85
CA ALA A 451 -14.06 -2.05 -3.98
C ALA A 451 -14.67 -3.44 -4.18
N LEU A 452 -15.07 -3.78 -5.41
CA LEU A 452 -15.57 -5.12 -5.72
C LEU A 452 -14.39 -6.09 -5.83
N ALA A 453 -14.18 -6.92 -4.79
CA ALA A 453 -13.00 -7.78 -4.68
C ALA A 453 -13.23 -9.26 -4.97
N ALA A 454 -14.29 -9.86 -4.44
CA ALA A 454 -14.50 -11.30 -4.54
C ALA A 454 -14.63 -11.78 -6.01
N PRO A 455 -13.92 -12.84 -6.42
CA PRO A 455 -13.90 -13.32 -7.81
C PRO A 455 -15.27 -13.64 -8.42
N ASN A 456 -16.19 -14.12 -7.58
CA ASN A 456 -17.53 -14.57 -7.94
C ASN A 456 -18.64 -13.67 -7.35
N ALA A 457 -18.33 -12.40 -7.08
CA ALA A 457 -19.29 -11.45 -6.51
C ALA A 457 -20.60 -11.39 -7.31
N THR A 458 -21.71 -11.30 -6.58
CA THR A 458 -23.08 -11.25 -7.11
C THR A 458 -23.79 -9.96 -6.71
N ALA A 459 -24.94 -9.69 -7.32
CA ALA A 459 -25.80 -8.56 -6.92
C ALA A 459 -26.28 -8.68 -5.47
N ARG A 460 -26.52 -9.91 -4.99
CA ARG A 460 -26.93 -10.18 -3.61
C ARG A 460 -25.86 -9.76 -2.62
N ASP A 461 -24.58 -10.02 -2.93
CA ASP A 461 -23.48 -9.62 -2.05
C ASP A 461 -23.41 -8.10 -1.87
N VAL A 462 -23.61 -7.37 -2.98
CA VAL A 462 -23.68 -5.90 -2.97
C VAL A 462 -24.86 -5.40 -2.14
N ASP A 463 -26.04 -6.00 -2.32
CA ASP A 463 -27.25 -5.60 -1.59
C ASP A 463 -27.12 -5.87 -0.08
N VAL A 464 -26.55 -7.01 0.30
CA VAL A 464 -26.28 -7.36 1.70
C VAL A 464 -25.30 -6.37 2.32
N ALA A 465 -24.19 -6.07 1.62
CA ALA A 465 -23.23 -5.10 2.13
C ALA A 465 -23.85 -3.70 2.26
N TRP A 466 -24.68 -3.28 1.30
CA TRP A 466 -25.38 -2.01 1.38
C TRP A 466 -26.36 -1.93 2.54
N ASN A 467 -27.17 -2.97 2.77
CA ASN A 467 -28.10 -3.02 3.90
C ASN A 467 -27.34 -2.88 5.24
N ILE A 468 -26.22 -3.59 5.40
CA ILE A 468 -25.37 -3.46 6.58
C ILE A 468 -24.89 -2.00 6.77
N ILE A 469 -24.45 -1.35 5.69
CA ILE A 469 -23.99 0.04 5.72
C ILE A 469 -25.13 0.98 6.16
N THR A 470 -26.32 0.80 5.60
CA THR A 470 -27.49 1.64 5.92
C THR A 470 -27.99 1.42 7.33
N ASP A 471 -28.00 0.18 7.82
CA ASP A 471 -28.42 -0.16 9.18
C ASP A 471 -27.51 0.52 10.21
N TYR A 472 -26.19 0.41 10.03
CA TYR A 472 -25.22 1.08 10.91
C TYR A 472 -25.32 2.61 10.87
N LEU A 473 -25.64 3.21 9.71
CA LEU A 473 -25.88 4.65 9.68
C LEU A 473 -27.17 5.00 10.43
N SER A 474 -28.26 4.24 10.25
CA SER A 474 -29.52 4.48 10.97
C SER A 474 -29.31 4.42 12.49
N GLU A 475 -28.64 3.37 12.99
CA GLU A 475 -28.32 3.23 14.42
C GLU A 475 -27.49 4.42 14.95
N LEU A 476 -26.52 4.90 14.18
CA LEU A 476 -25.68 6.04 14.57
C LEU A 476 -26.45 7.37 14.59
N LEU A 477 -27.38 7.56 13.65
CA LEU A 477 -28.20 8.77 13.61
C LEU A 477 -29.24 8.77 14.73
N GLU A 478 -29.92 7.65 14.97
CA GLU A 478 -30.88 7.51 16.09
C GLU A 478 -30.19 7.74 17.44
N PHE A 479 -28.97 7.22 17.63
CA PHE A 479 -28.21 7.47 18.85
C PHE A 479 -27.86 8.96 19.02
N ASN A 480 -27.48 9.65 17.94
CA ASN A 480 -27.18 11.09 18.00
C ASN A 480 -28.45 11.91 18.30
N ASP A 481 -29.58 11.57 17.68
CA ASP A 481 -30.86 12.24 17.92
C ASP A 481 -31.27 12.12 19.40
N VAL A 482 -31.15 10.92 19.99
CA VAL A 482 -31.42 10.71 21.43
C VAL A 482 -30.45 11.50 22.31
N MET A 483 -29.16 11.58 21.94
CA MET A 483 -28.16 12.34 22.70
C MET A 483 -28.39 13.85 22.60
N ASP A 484 -28.81 14.35 21.46
CA ASP A 484 -29.17 15.75 21.23
C ASP A 484 -30.45 16.10 22.00
N GLU A 485 -31.47 15.24 22.01
CA GLU A 485 -32.66 15.39 22.86
C GLU A 485 -32.30 15.43 24.35
N LEU A 486 -31.41 14.55 24.81
CA LEU A 486 -30.92 14.53 26.19
C LEU A 486 -30.12 15.79 26.55
N ALA A 487 -29.32 16.31 25.61
CA ALA A 487 -28.58 17.56 25.78
C ALA A 487 -29.54 18.75 25.89
N ASP A 488 -30.56 18.81 25.05
CA ASP A 488 -31.63 19.81 25.09
C ASP A 488 -32.43 19.74 26.40
N ILE A 489 -32.77 18.54 26.88
CA ILE A 489 -33.44 18.37 28.17
C ILE A 489 -32.55 18.87 29.32
N ARG A 490 -31.24 18.58 29.28
CA ARG A 490 -30.28 19.08 30.27
C ARG A 490 -30.18 20.60 30.25
N GLU A 491 -30.13 21.22 29.07
CA GLU A 491 -30.05 22.67 28.93
C GLU A 491 -31.36 23.35 29.36
N ARG A 492 -32.53 22.79 29.02
CA ARG A 492 -33.83 23.25 29.54
C ARG A 492 -33.90 23.16 31.07
N LYS A 493 -33.47 22.04 31.67
CA LYS A 493 -33.38 21.90 33.13
C LYS A 493 -32.42 22.91 33.75
N ARG A 494 -31.27 23.17 33.11
CA ARG A 494 -30.30 24.17 33.56
C ARG A 494 -30.90 25.58 33.53
N LYS A 495 -31.57 25.97 32.44
CA LYS A 495 -32.26 27.27 32.31
C LYS A 495 -33.39 27.42 33.34
N ALA A 496 -34.24 26.41 33.50
CA ALA A 496 -35.30 26.42 34.52
C ALA A 496 -34.74 26.53 35.95
N THR A 497 -33.63 25.85 36.25
CA THR A 497 -32.94 25.97 37.54
C THR A 497 -32.37 27.38 37.73
N LEU A 498 -31.83 27.99 36.66
CA LEU A 498 -31.33 29.36 36.69
C LEU A 498 -32.45 30.39 36.89
N GLU A 499 -33.59 30.20 36.24
CA GLU A 499 -34.79 31.03 36.40
C GLU A 499 -35.39 30.90 37.80
N GLN A 500 -35.47 29.69 38.36
CA GLN A 500 -35.86 29.47 39.75
C GLN A 500 -34.92 30.16 40.72
N ARG A 501 -33.59 30.07 40.52
CA ARG A 501 -32.60 30.78 41.34
C ARG A 501 -32.72 32.30 41.22
N ARG A 502 -32.97 32.82 40.01
CA ARG A 502 -33.24 34.26 39.78
C ARG A 502 -34.53 34.71 40.44
N SER A 503 -35.61 33.93 40.33
CA SER A 503 -36.89 34.20 41.00
C SER A 503 -36.77 34.17 42.53
N PHE A 504 -36.02 33.20 43.06
CA PHE A 504 -35.73 33.10 44.50
C PHE A 504 -34.88 34.28 44.98
N PHE A 505 -33.85 34.67 44.22
CA PHE A 505 -33.03 35.83 44.53
C PHE A 505 -33.83 37.14 44.47
N VAL A 506 -34.69 37.32 43.47
CA VAL A 506 -35.59 38.47 43.37
C VAL A 506 -36.56 38.49 44.55
N ARG A 507 -37.19 37.37 44.93
CA ARG A 507 -38.03 37.28 46.14
C ARG A 507 -37.26 37.65 47.42
N MET A 508 -36.04 37.15 47.58
CA MET A 508 -35.20 37.44 48.73
C MET A 508 -34.83 38.92 48.85
N VAL A 509 -34.65 39.63 47.73
CA VAL A 509 -34.31 41.07 47.71
C VAL A 509 -35.56 41.97 47.77
N SER A 510 -36.75 41.43 47.48
CA SER A 510 -38.02 42.18 47.43
C SER A 510 -38.92 42.00 48.66
N ASP A 511 -38.64 41.00 49.52
CA ASP A 511 -39.44 40.71 50.71
C ASP A 511 -38.84 41.37 51.96
N PRO A 512 -39.50 42.38 52.57
CA PRO A 512 -39.00 43.09 53.74
C PRO A 512 -38.86 42.20 55.00
N ALA A 513 -39.45 41.00 55.01
CA ALA A 513 -39.33 40.06 56.12
C ALA A 513 -38.04 39.21 56.08
N ILE A 514 -37.31 39.20 54.96
CA ILE A 514 -36.09 38.42 54.76
C ILE A 514 -34.90 39.36 54.52
N GLN A 515 -34.67 40.30 55.45
CA GLN A 515 -33.39 40.99 55.55
C GLN A 515 -32.63 40.49 56.79
N PRO A 516 -31.55 39.70 56.63
CA PRO A 516 -30.63 39.46 57.74
C PRO A 516 -29.80 40.73 57.97
N GLY A 517 -29.87 41.25 59.19
CA GLY A 517 -29.10 42.40 59.64
C GLY A 517 -27.59 42.18 59.44
N PHE A 518 -26.93 43.16 58.81
CA PHE A 518 -25.48 43.25 58.75
C PHE A 518 -24.92 43.50 60.15
N THR A 519 -24.31 42.48 60.76
CA THR A 519 -23.47 42.63 61.96
C THR A 519 -22.01 42.37 61.63
N LYS A 520 -21.18 43.41 61.83
CA LYS A 520 -19.72 43.38 61.94
C LYS A 520 -19.34 42.45 63.11
N THR A 521 -18.35 41.56 63.03
CA THR A 521 -16.89 41.67 63.34
C THR A 521 -16.36 40.23 63.64
N PRO A 522 -15.07 39.94 63.94
CA PRO A 522 -13.79 40.57 63.56
C PRO A 522 -12.71 39.54 63.06
N ASN A 523 -11.55 40.09 62.68
CA ASN A 523 -10.28 39.44 62.31
C ASN A 523 -9.88 38.17 63.09
N ARG A 524 -9.39 37.16 62.35
CA ARG A 524 -8.36 36.24 62.85
C ARG A 524 -7.36 35.88 61.74
N THR A 525 -6.10 35.95 62.13
CA THR A 525 -4.86 35.89 61.36
C THR A 525 -4.48 34.49 60.87
N GLY A 526 -3.92 34.43 59.66
CA GLY A 526 -2.67 33.70 59.37
C GLY A 526 -2.75 32.22 58.98
N ALA A 527 -2.73 31.94 57.67
CA ALA A 527 -1.91 30.89 57.06
C ALA A 527 -1.85 31.10 55.53
N LYS A 528 -0.64 31.31 54.99
CA LYS A 528 -0.33 31.41 53.55
C LYS A 528 -0.12 30.00 52.97
N LEU A 529 -0.51 29.80 51.71
CA LEU A 529 0.32 29.10 50.70
C LEU A 529 -0.21 29.35 49.27
N ASP A 530 0.45 30.31 48.63
CA ASP A 530 0.91 30.42 47.24
C ASP A 530 0.12 29.76 46.09
N THR A 531 -0.62 30.62 45.37
CA THR A 531 -0.88 30.51 43.94
C THR A 531 -0.19 31.65 43.21
N GLN A 532 0.84 31.38 42.41
CA GLN A 532 1.29 32.27 41.35
C GLN A 532 0.84 31.71 40.01
N ALA A 533 -0.21 32.32 39.47
CA ALA A 533 -0.53 32.28 38.05
C ALA A 533 0.10 33.51 37.41
N THR A 534 0.94 33.32 36.39
CA THR A 534 1.45 34.41 35.55
C THR A 534 0.75 34.36 34.20
N ILE A 535 0.12 35.48 33.88
CA ILE A 535 -0.53 35.81 32.62
C ILE A 535 0.55 36.15 31.58
N GLY A 536 0.40 35.62 30.37
CA GLY A 536 1.08 36.05 29.15
C GLY A 536 0.65 35.12 28.03
N GLY A 537 0.26 35.55 26.83
CA GLY A 537 0.24 36.84 26.17
C GLY A 537 -0.10 36.51 24.72
N ILE A 538 -1.03 37.24 24.13
CA ILE A 538 -1.52 37.03 22.76
C ILE A 538 -0.39 37.40 21.79
N GLY A 539 -0.05 36.49 20.87
CA GLY A 539 0.92 36.71 19.79
C GLY A 539 0.44 36.04 18.50
N SER A 540 -0.07 36.87 17.59
CA SER A 540 -0.56 36.53 16.26
C SER A 540 0.53 36.48 15.20
N ASN A 541 0.32 35.61 14.20
CA ASN A 541 0.84 35.64 12.82
C ASN A 541 2.35 35.64 12.58
N THR A 542 2.85 34.54 11.98
CA THR A 542 3.90 34.60 10.95
C THR A 542 3.64 33.57 9.83
N GLN A 543 3.38 34.14 8.65
CA GLN A 543 3.66 33.72 7.28
C GLN A 543 3.87 32.22 6.93
N SER A 544 2.99 31.76 6.03
CA SER A 544 3.11 30.58 5.19
C SER A 544 4.32 30.67 4.24
N GLY A 545 5.41 29.98 4.57
CA GLY A 545 6.45 29.63 3.62
C GLY A 545 6.15 28.27 2.99
N ALA A 546 6.03 28.23 1.65
CA ALA A 546 5.99 26.99 0.89
C ALA A 546 7.32 26.25 1.09
N LYS A 547 7.31 25.19 1.90
CA LYS A 547 8.50 24.35 2.14
C LYS A 547 8.52 23.24 1.09
N SER A 548 9.59 23.20 0.29
CA SER A 548 9.90 22.09 -0.61
C SER A 548 10.18 20.82 0.20
N TRP A 549 9.59 19.71 -0.22
CA TRP A 549 9.70 18.43 0.48
C TRP A 549 10.96 17.72 0.00
N ILE A 550 12.00 17.70 0.85
CA ILE A 550 13.22 16.93 0.62
C ILE A 550 12.94 15.48 1.02
N SER A 551 13.29 14.51 0.16
CA SER A 551 13.16 13.09 0.46
C SER A 551 14.07 12.70 1.64
N TRP A 552 13.52 11.88 2.55
CA TRP A 552 14.07 11.56 3.87
C TRP A 552 15.56 11.14 3.92
N PRO A 553 16.11 10.39 2.94
CA PRO A 553 17.52 10.01 3.00
C PRO A 553 18.49 11.21 2.86
N LEU A 554 18.10 12.23 2.07
CA LEU A 554 18.88 13.45 1.90
C LEU A 554 18.76 14.36 3.13
N ALA A 555 17.56 14.45 3.73
CA ALA A 555 17.36 15.22 4.95
C ALA A 555 18.17 14.65 6.13
N TYR A 556 18.24 13.32 6.26
CA TYR A 556 19.03 12.65 7.29
C TYR A 556 20.53 12.92 7.14
N LEU A 557 21.07 12.83 5.91
CA LEU A 557 22.49 13.12 5.63
C LEU A 557 22.85 14.59 5.86
N MET A 558 21.92 15.51 5.61
CA MET A 558 22.14 16.95 5.82
C MET A 558 21.95 17.39 7.29
N GLN A 559 21.08 16.73 8.06
CA GLN A 559 20.83 17.03 9.48
C GLN A 559 21.77 16.33 10.46
N ALA A 560 22.43 15.23 10.06
CA ALA A 560 23.39 14.52 10.89
C ALA A 560 24.63 15.35 11.28
N LYS A 561 24.84 16.51 10.63
CA LYS A 561 25.89 17.47 11.03
C LYS A 561 25.50 18.36 12.22
N GLU A 562 24.22 18.41 12.62
CA GLU A 562 23.74 19.38 13.62
C GLU A 562 23.04 18.77 14.85
N ALA A 563 22.78 17.46 14.89
CA ALA A 563 22.04 16.86 16.01
C ALA A 563 22.82 15.70 16.65
N ALA A 564 23.74 16.04 17.56
CA ALA A 564 24.10 15.12 18.63
C ALA A 564 22.96 15.13 19.65
N ASP A 565 22.39 13.95 19.91
CA ASP A 565 21.41 13.66 20.98
C ASP A 565 19.94 13.96 20.66
N THR A 566 19.22 13.00 20.05
CA THR A 566 17.76 12.87 20.26
C THR A 566 17.31 11.42 20.08
N SER A 567 16.61 10.90 21.11
CA SER A 567 15.91 9.61 21.15
C SER A 567 14.49 9.69 20.55
N GLU A 568 14.15 10.78 19.85
CA GLU A 568 12.86 11.01 19.21
C GLU A 568 13.05 11.53 17.78
N LEU A 569 12.89 10.65 16.79
CA LEU A 569 12.79 11.03 15.39
C LEU A 569 11.31 11.19 15.02
N SER A 570 10.86 12.43 14.81
CA SER A 570 9.54 12.66 14.24
C SER A 570 9.51 12.23 12.77
N LEU A 571 8.75 11.18 12.46
CA LEU A 571 8.52 10.70 11.09
C LEU A 571 7.09 11.07 10.69
N ARG A 572 6.93 11.89 9.64
CA ARG A 572 5.63 12.20 9.05
C ARG A 572 5.42 11.35 7.81
N PHE A 573 4.35 10.56 7.80
CA PHE A 573 3.88 9.85 6.61
C PHE A 573 2.59 10.50 6.09
N ARG A 574 2.44 10.49 4.77
CA ARG A 574 1.46 11.20 3.94
C ARG A 574 -0.01 11.13 4.38
N HIS A 575 -0.46 10.12 5.15
CA HIS A 575 -1.89 9.88 5.40
C HIS A 575 -2.30 9.46 6.81
N LEU A 576 -1.38 9.43 7.77
CA LEU A 576 -1.72 9.32 9.18
C LEU A 576 -0.70 10.17 9.92
N ASP A 577 -1.14 11.00 10.87
CA ASP A 577 -0.26 11.54 11.91
C ASP A 577 0.20 10.39 12.83
N THR A 578 0.84 9.35 12.26
CA THR A 578 1.37 8.23 13.02
C THR A 578 2.79 8.57 13.43
N MET A 579 2.91 8.98 14.68
CA MET A 579 4.20 9.01 15.37
C MET A 579 4.69 7.56 15.53
N VAL A 580 5.77 7.18 14.84
CA VAL A 580 6.44 5.91 15.10
C VAL A 580 7.25 6.06 16.38
N ARG A 581 6.78 5.49 17.48
CA ARG A 581 7.59 5.35 18.70
C ARG A 581 8.49 4.13 18.56
N LEU A 582 9.78 4.35 18.34
CA LEU A 582 10.78 3.32 18.58
C LEU A 582 10.84 3.09 20.08
N LYS A 583 10.26 1.99 20.55
CA LYS A 583 10.34 1.61 21.97
C LYS A 583 11.76 1.11 22.21
N ALA A 584 12.56 1.90 22.93
CA ALA A 584 13.83 1.40 23.47
C ALA A 584 13.53 0.16 24.32
N GLY A 585 14.26 -0.93 24.08
CA GLY A 585 14.26 -2.08 24.99
C GLY A 585 14.61 -1.58 26.39
N GLY A 586 13.69 -1.76 27.34
CA GLY A 586 13.95 -1.38 28.73
C GLY A 586 15.15 -2.15 29.27
N PRO A 587 15.93 -1.56 30.19
CA PRO A 587 17.08 -2.25 30.77
C PRO A 587 16.59 -3.46 31.56
N GLY A 588 17.05 -4.64 31.15
CA GLY A 588 16.91 -5.86 31.93
C GLY A 588 17.41 -5.63 33.35
N SER A 589 16.60 -6.07 34.31
CA SER A 589 16.87 -6.14 35.74
C SER A 589 18.32 -6.53 36.04
N ARG A 590 19.10 -5.56 36.54
CA ARG A 590 20.35 -5.83 37.28
C ARG A 590 19.95 -6.41 38.63
N ARG A 591 20.15 -7.73 38.84
CA ARG A 591 20.34 -8.29 40.18
C ARG A 591 21.84 -8.34 40.49
N GLY A 592 22.18 -7.81 41.66
CA GLY A 592 23.50 -7.34 42.04
C GLY A 592 24.55 -8.42 42.25
N SER A 593 25.80 -7.97 42.13
CA SER A 593 27.01 -8.64 42.60
C SER A 593 27.28 -8.26 44.07
N SER A 594 27.69 -9.25 44.86
CA SER A 594 28.57 -9.04 46.01
C SER A 594 29.45 -10.27 46.24
N ASN A 595 30.75 -10.06 46.01
CA ASN A 595 31.94 -10.58 46.69
C ASN A 595 32.15 -12.10 46.88
N GLY A 596 33.14 -12.62 46.14
CA GLY A 596 34.46 -12.97 46.71
C GLY A 596 34.69 -14.41 47.21
N CYS A 597 35.45 -15.19 46.44
CA CYS A 597 36.71 -15.87 46.86
C CYS A 597 37.18 -16.87 45.77
N SER A 598 38.43 -16.74 45.34
CA SER A 598 39.24 -17.81 44.72
C SER A 598 39.65 -18.83 45.82
N PRO A 599 40.02 -20.09 45.51
CA PRO A 599 41.36 -20.39 44.95
C PRO A 599 41.46 -21.62 44.00
N ASP A 600 42.27 -21.49 42.95
CA ASP A 600 43.48 -22.30 42.62
C ASP A 600 43.42 -23.86 42.47
N PRO A 601 44.48 -24.56 42.01
CA PRO A 601 44.45 -25.30 40.74
C PRO A 601 44.58 -26.84 40.87
N SER A 602 44.51 -27.51 39.72
CA SER A 602 44.59 -28.97 39.49
C SER A 602 45.80 -29.69 40.15
N PRO A 603 45.72 -31.03 40.31
CA PRO A 603 46.52 -31.89 39.43
C PRO A 603 45.94 -33.29 39.07
N SER A 604 46.42 -33.77 37.91
CA SER A 604 46.60 -35.13 37.37
C SER A 604 46.19 -36.40 38.15
N ALA A 605 45.61 -37.38 37.44
CA ALA A 605 46.15 -38.75 37.32
C ALA A 605 45.45 -39.58 36.21
N SER A 606 46.25 -40.15 35.31
CA SER A 606 45.88 -41.27 34.40
C SER A 606 46.09 -42.63 35.11
N PRO A 607 45.63 -43.76 34.53
CA PRO A 607 46.51 -44.54 33.62
C PRO A 607 45.77 -45.02 32.35
N SER A 608 46.37 -44.96 31.14
CA SER A 608 47.14 -46.04 30.47
C SER A 608 46.34 -47.36 30.34
N ARG A 609 46.25 -48.10 29.23
CA ARG A 609 46.92 -48.18 27.91
C ARG A 609 46.15 -49.27 27.13
N GLY A 610 45.99 -49.16 25.81
CA GLY A 610 45.52 -50.27 24.96
C GLY A 610 45.46 -49.87 23.49
N ARG A 611 46.22 -50.56 22.64
CA ARG A 611 46.63 -50.18 21.28
C ARG A 611 45.55 -50.38 20.20
N SER A 612 45.64 -49.53 19.16
CA SER A 612 45.11 -49.61 17.77
C SER A 612 45.65 -50.82 16.97
N PRO A 613 45.43 -50.97 15.63
CA PRO A 613 44.33 -50.63 14.71
C PRO A 613 43.98 -51.78 13.70
N ASN A 614 43.13 -51.46 12.71
CA ASN A 614 42.84 -52.13 11.41
C ASN A 614 41.43 -52.74 11.33
N GLY A 615 40.62 -52.56 10.29
CA GLY A 615 40.75 -51.88 9.01
C GLY A 615 39.50 -52.15 8.15
N ARG A 616 39.28 -51.31 7.13
CA ARG A 616 38.48 -51.53 5.90
C ARG A 616 37.23 -52.44 5.95
N ALA A 617 36.07 -51.84 5.74
CA ALA A 617 35.19 -52.09 4.59
C ALA A 617 34.31 -50.86 4.38
#